data_AF-A0A3M1CSX9-F1
#
_entry.id   AF-A0A3M1CSX9-F1
#
_cell.length_a   1.000
_cell.length_b   1.000
_cell.length_c   1.000
_cell.angle_alpha   90.00
_cell.angle_beta   90.00
_cell.angle_gamma   90.00
#
_symmetry.space_group_name_H-M   'P 1'
#
loop_
_entity.id
_entity.type
_entity.pdbx_description
1 polymer ?
#
loop_
_entity_poly.entity_id
_entity_poly.type
_entity_poly.pdbx_seq_one_letter_code
_entity_poly.pdbx_strand_id
1 'polypeptide(L)' 'MEAIGRNLLIQTAASGDPITDIPGQNGLGEVNQGTLEMSNVKVVEEMVNMIVAQRAYEINSKAIQTADDMAAITNNIKR' A
#
# COMPACT_ATOMS: atom_id res chain seq x y z
N MET A 1 -9.53 12.08 4.80
CA MET A 1 -9.03 12.63 3.53
C MET A 1 -8.93 11.50 2.53
N GLU A 2 -9.11 11.80 1.25
CA GLU A 2 -8.95 10.84 0.15
C GLU A 2 -7.95 11.39 -0.87
N ALA A 3 -7.07 10.53 -1.37
CA ALA A 3 -6.06 10.93 -2.35
C ALA A 3 -6.65 10.93 -3.76
N ILE A 4 -6.70 12.10 -4.38
CA ILE A 4 -7.19 12.28 -5.77
C ILE A 4 -6.03 12.24 -6.80
N GLY A 5 -4.80 12.01 -6.33
CA GLY A 5 -3.58 11.91 -7.15
C GLY A 5 -2.75 13.19 -7.18
N ARG A 6 -1.52 13.11 -7.72
CA ARG A 6 -0.56 14.23 -7.83
C ARG A 6 -0.23 14.93 -6.49
N ASN A 7 -0.22 14.19 -5.39
CA ASN A 7 -0.08 14.71 -4.02
C ASN A 7 -1.23 15.64 -3.57
N LEU A 8 -2.39 15.56 -4.22
CA LEU A 8 -3.60 16.28 -3.83
C LEU A 8 -4.50 15.38 -3.00
N LEU A 9 -5.06 15.97 -1.95
CA LEU A 9 -5.98 15.33 -1.02
C LEU A 9 -7.31 16.09 -1.02
N ILE A 10 -8.42 15.37 -0.99
CA ILE A 10 -9.75 15.93 -0.79
C ILE A 10 -10.27 15.55 0.60
N GLN A 11 -11.02 16.46 1.23
CA GLN A 11 -11.68 16.17 2.49
C GLN A 11 -12.79 15.13 2.27
N THR A 12 -12.90 14.18 3.20
CA THR A 12 -13.98 13.19 3.23
C THR A 12 -14.79 13.38 4.52
N ALA A 13 -16.02 12.86 4.58
CA ALA A 13 -16.86 12.97 5.78
C ALA A 13 -16.17 12.40 7.05
N ALA A 14 -15.30 11.39 6.90
CA ALA A 14 -14.51 10.82 7.99
C ALA A 14 -13.31 11.68 8.42
N SER A 15 -12.99 12.74 7.68
CA SER A 15 -11.78 13.56 7.86
C SER A 15 -11.98 14.80 8.73
N GLY A 16 -13.23 15.26 8.86
CA GLY A 16 -13.53 16.59 9.41
C GLY A 16 -13.25 17.74 8.42
N ASP A 17 -13.55 18.95 8.87
CA ASP A 17 -13.41 20.20 8.11
C ASP A 17 -11.95 20.69 8.08
N PRO A 18 -11.52 21.36 6.99
CA PRO A 18 -10.17 21.89 6.86
C PRO A 18 -9.99 23.11 7.76
N ILE A 19 -8.95 23.08 8.60
CA ILE A 19 -8.56 24.21 9.44
C ILE A 19 -7.53 25.03 8.67
N THR A 20 -7.87 26.27 8.33
CA THR A 20 -6.96 27.20 7.63
C THR A 20 -6.48 28.25 8.63
N ASP A 21 -5.18 28.35 8.86
CA ASP A 21 -4.58 29.31 9.80
C ASP A 21 -3.17 29.72 9.34
N ILE A 22 -2.58 30.70 10.01
CA ILE A 22 -1.25 31.23 9.73
C ILE A 22 -0.19 30.19 10.13
N PRO A 23 0.80 29.87 9.27
CA PRO A 23 1.89 28.97 9.63
C PRO A 23 2.62 29.45 10.89
N GLY A 24 2.87 28.55 11.85
CA GLY A 24 3.48 28.86 13.15
C GLY A 24 2.53 29.36 14.24
N GLN A 25 1.23 29.53 13.96
CA GLN A 25 0.20 29.80 14.98
C GLN A 25 -0.66 28.56 15.26
N ASN A 26 -1.27 28.48 16.44
CA ASN A 26 -2.22 27.43 16.83
C ASN A 26 -1.75 25.97 16.60
N GLY A 27 -0.44 25.73 16.72
CA GLY A 27 0.16 24.39 16.58
C GLY A 27 0.38 23.93 15.13
N LEU A 28 0.16 24.78 14.13
CA LEU A 28 0.56 24.52 12.75
C LEU A 28 2.09 24.64 12.61
N GLY A 29 2.67 23.79 11.76
CA GLY A 29 4.10 23.81 11.46
C GLY A 29 4.58 25.10 10.80
N GLU A 30 5.88 25.37 10.87
CA GLU A 30 6.51 26.52 10.23
C GLU A 30 6.86 26.23 8.76
N VAL A 31 6.78 27.25 7.91
CA VAL A 31 7.21 27.14 6.51
C VAL A 31 8.71 27.43 6.41
N ASN A 32 9.49 26.38 6.14
CA ASN A 32 10.93 26.50 5.92
C ASN A 32 11.24 26.82 4.44
N GLN A 33 11.61 28.07 4.14
CA GLN A 33 12.01 28.46 2.78
C GLN A 33 13.31 27.76 2.34
N GLY A 34 13.35 27.31 1.08
CA GLY A 34 14.53 26.64 0.50
C GLY A 34 14.65 25.14 0.83
N THR A 35 13.70 24.56 1.57
CA THR A 35 13.65 23.12 1.84
C THR A 35 12.53 22.46 1.03
N LEU A 36 12.81 21.30 0.43
CA LEU A 36 11.80 20.47 -0.25
C LEU A 36 11.52 19.23 0.60
N GLU A 37 10.25 18.98 0.89
CA GLU A 37 9.84 17.75 1.59
C GLU A 37 10.07 16.54 0.69
N MET A 38 11.03 15.69 1.06
CA MET A 38 11.27 14.43 0.38
C MET A 38 10.23 13.38 0.80
N SER A 39 9.96 12.42 -0.08
CA SER A 39 9.10 11.29 0.25
C SER A 39 9.64 10.54 1.47
N ASN A 40 8.76 10.19 2.40
CA ASN A 40 9.08 9.33 3.54
C ASN A 40 9.25 7.84 3.17
N VAL A 41 9.18 7.50 1.88
CA VAL A 41 9.27 6.12 1.38
C VAL A 41 10.73 5.71 1.23
N LYS A 42 11.12 4.62 1.91
CA LYS A 42 12.43 4.00 1.75
C LYS A 42 12.35 2.93 0.66
N VAL A 43 12.92 3.23 -0.50
CA VAL A 43 12.83 2.38 -1.69
C VAL A 43 13.32 0.94 -1.43
N VAL A 44 14.36 0.76 -0.60
CA VAL A 44 14.90 -0.56 -0.27
C VAL A 44 13.90 -1.42 0.52
N GLU A 45 13.26 -0.84 1.53
CA GLU A 45 12.26 -1.54 2.34
C GLU A 45 11.04 -1.91 1.48
N GLU A 46 10.59 -1.01 0.60
CA GLU A 46 9.47 -1.31 -0.29
C GLU A 46 9.79 -2.36 -1.36
N MET A 47 11.01 -2.38 -1.89
CA MET A 47 11.42 -3.46 -2.80
C MET A 47 11.41 -4.83 -2.11
N VAL A 48 11.81 -4.90 -0.84
CA VAL A 48 11.74 -6.15 -0.06
C VAL A 48 10.28 -6.55 0.17
N ASN A 49 9.41 -5.62 0.54
CA ASN A 49 7.97 -5.90 0.70
C ASN A 49 7.36 -6.42 -0.61
N MET A 50 7.70 -5.83 -1.75
CA MET A 50 7.26 -6.28 -3.05
C MET A 50 7.76 -7.71 -3.35
N ILE A 51 9.03 -8.02 -3.07
CA ILE A 51 9.59 -9.36 -3.28
C ILE A 51 8.86 -10.39 -2.39
N VAL A 52 8.57 -10.05 -1.13
CA VAL A 52 7.83 -10.92 -0.22
C VAL A 52 6.41 -11.17 -0.73
N ALA A 53 5.72 -10.13 -1.19
CA ALA A 53 4.39 -10.25 -1.80
C ALA A 53 4.41 -11.14 -3.05
N GLN A 54 5.42 -10.97 -3.92
CA GLN A 54 5.61 -11.82 -5.10
C GLN A 54 5.85 -13.29 -4.72
N ARG A 55 6.71 -13.56 -3.74
CA ARG A 55 6.97 -14.92 -3.26
C ARG A 55 5.73 -15.56 -2.64
N ALA A 56 4.96 -14.81 -1.86
CA ALA A 56 3.69 -15.29 -1.33
C ALA A 56 2.71 -15.67 -2.46
N TYR A 57 2.62 -14.85 -3.51
CA TYR A 57 1.79 -15.14 -4.68
C TYR A 57 2.26 -16.39 -5.43
N GLU A 58 3.57 -16.54 -5.65
CA GLU A 58 4.15 -17.73 -6.30
C GLU A 58 3.88 -19.01 -5.51
N ILE A 59 4.10 -18.98 -4.19
CA ILE A 59 3.87 -20.13 -3.31
C ILE A 59 2.39 -20.51 -3.31
N ASN A 60 1.49 -19.53 -3.18
CA ASN A 60 0.05 -19.77 -3.21
C ASN A 60 -0.39 -20.35 -4.57
N SER A 61 0.14 -19.84 -5.67
CA SER A 61 -0.15 -20.35 -7.02
C SER A 61 0.34 -21.79 -7.19
N LYS A 62 1.54 -22.11 -6.67
CA LYS A 62 2.08 -23.47 -6.75
C LYS A 62 1.29 -24.44 -5.87
N ALA A 63 0.90 -24.02 -4.67
CA ALA A 63 0.07 -24.82 -3.77
C ALA A 63 -1.29 -25.17 -4.41
N ILE A 64 -1.95 -24.20 -5.05
CA ILE A 64 -3.20 -24.43 -5.79
C ILE A 64 -2.97 -25.44 -6.92
N GLN A 65 -1.92 -25.28 -7.72
CA GLN A 65 -1.62 -26.22 -8.80
C GLN A 65 -1.36 -27.64 -8.30
N THR A 66 -0.62 -27.80 -7.19
CA THR A 66 -0.41 -29.13 -6.61
C THR A 66 -1.69 -29.74 -6.03
N ALA A 67 -2.59 -28.91 -5.48
CA ALA A 67 -3.88 -29.38 -5.01
C ALA A 67 -4.76 -29.86 -6.17
N ASP A 68 -4.75 -29.15 -7.29
CA ASP A 68 -5.46 -29.54 -8.52
C ASP A 68 -4.90 -30.85 -9.11
N ASP A 69 -3.58 -31.01 -9.15
CA ASP A 69 -2.92 -32.24 -9.61
C ASP A 69 -3.31 -33.45 -8.74
N MET A 70 -3.32 -33.29 -7.41
CA MET A 70 -3.74 -34.34 -6.46
C MET A 70 -5.23 -34.67 -6.58
N ALA A 71 -6.08 -33.66 -6.80
CA ALA A 71 -7.50 -33.87 -7.04
C ALA A 71 -7.75 -34.66 -8.32
N ALA A 72 -7.00 -34.37 -9.40
CA ALA A 72 -7.09 -35.10 -10.66
C ALA A 72 -6.66 -36.57 -10.50
N ILE A 73 -5.58 -36.85 -9.77
CA ILE A 73 -5.13 -38.22 -9.46
C ILE A 73 -6.23 -38.98 -8.69
N THR A 74 -6.81 -38.36 -7.67
CA THR A 74 -7.88 -38.99 -6.86
C THR A 74 -9.11 -39.35 -7.70
N ASN A 75 -9.48 -38.50 -8.64
CA ASN A 75 -10.62 -38.74 -9.54
C ASN A 75 -10.36 -39.94 -10.47
N ASN A 76 -9.13 -40.07 -10.98
CA ASN A 76 -8.75 -41.17 -11.87
C ASN A 76 -8.64 -42.54 -11.16
N ILE A 77 -8.43 -42.57 -9.84
CA ILE A 77 -8.38 -43.81 -9.04
C ILE A 77 -9.78 -44.40 -8.81
N LYS A 78 -10.85 -43.60 -8.94
CA LYS A 78 -12.23 -44.02 -8.65
C LYS A 78 -12.95 -44.70 -9.84
N ARG A 79 -12.22 -45.21 -10.83
CA ARG A 79 -12.76 -45.95 -11.99
C ARG A 79 -12.58 -47.46 -11.85
#